data_AF-A0A8S0RAC7-F1
#
_entry.id   AF-A0A8S0RAC7-F1
#
_cell.length_a   1.000
_cell.length_b   1.000
_cell.length_c   1.000
_cell.angle_alpha   90.00
_cell.angle_beta   90.00
_cell.angle_gamma   90.00
#
_symmetry.space_group_name_H-M   'P 1'
#
loop_
_entity.id
_entity.type
_entity.pdbx_description
1 polymer ?
#
loop_
_entity_poly.entity_id
_entity_poly.type
_entity_poly.pdbx_seq_one_letter_code
_entity_poly.pdbx_strand_id
1 'polypeptide(L)'
;MGCSKRSESAILLGFLLLIFAESVVGRFVVEKNSLRVTSPDSIKGTHDSAIGNFGIPQYGGSMAGTVMYPKENRKGCKDFDDFGISFKSKPGALPFFVLVDRGDCFFALKVWNAQNAGAAAVLVADNMEEALITMDSPEEDHASLKYIANITIPSALIDKSFGESLKKAISGGDMVNVNLDWREAVPHPDDRVEYELWTNSNDECGVKCDMLMEFVRDFKGAAQILEKGGYTQFTPHYITWYCPQAFTISKQCKSQCINHGRYCAPDPEQDFSSGYEGKDVVLENLRQLCVFIVANETKKPWVWWDYVTDFQIGCPMKEKKYNKECANSVIESLGLDLKKIEKCMGDPNADSDNPVLKEEQNAQVSV
;
A
#
# COMPACT_ATOMS: atom_id res chain seq x y z
N MET A 1 -41.01 -21.57 -58.41
CA MET A 1 -41.03 -22.03 -57.00
C MET A 1 -39.62 -22.33 -56.58
N GLY A 2 -39.12 -21.67 -55.52
CA GLY A 2 -37.79 -21.92 -54.97
C GLY A 2 -37.15 -20.69 -54.34
N CYS A 3 -37.66 -20.25 -53.18
CA CYS A 3 -36.89 -19.41 -52.26
C CYS A 3 -35.75 -20.26 -51.68
N SER A 4 -34.50 -19.86 -51.83
CA SER A 4 -33.37 -20.41 -51.08
C SER A 4 -32.67 -19.31 -50.31
N LYS A 5 -32.69 -19.46 -48.99
CA LYS A 5 -32.13 -18.58 -47.97
C LYS A 5 -30.62 -18.45 -48.16
N ARG A 6 -30.10 -17.22 -48.26
CA ARG A 6 -28.68 -16.93 -48.07
C ARG A 6 -28.44 -16.54 -46.61
N SER A 7 -27.50 -17.25 -46.03
CA SER A 7 -27.07 -17.31 -44.64
C SER A 7 -26.78 -15.94 -44.00
N GLU A 8 -27.44 -15.69 -42.86
CA GLU A 8 -27.13 -14.60 -41.90
C GLU A 8 -26.02 -15.00 -40.90
N SER A 9 -25.27 -16.07 -41.15
CA SER A 9 -24.36 -16.64 -40.13
C SER A 9 -22.92 -16.15 -40.21
N ALA A 10 -22.59 -15.18 -41.08
CA ALA A 10 -21.22 -14.70 -41.26
C ALA A 10 -20.89 -13.37 -40.55
N ILE A 11 -21.88 -12.70 -39.93
CA ILE A 11 -21.67 -11.37 -39.33
C ILE A 11 -21.58 -11.41 -37.78
N LEU A 12 -21.97 -12.53 -37.15
CA LEU A 12 -21.98 -12.63 -35.68
C LEU A 12 -20.73 -13.25 -35.04
N LEU A 13 -19.74 -13.71 -35.81
CA LEU A 13 -18.49 -14.29 -35.26
C LEU A 13 -17.32 -13.30 -35.16
N GLY A 14 -17.46 -12.08 -35.68
CA GLY A 14 -16.41 -11.05 -35.64
C GLY A 14 -16.43 -10.14 -34.40
N PHE A 15 -17.43 -10.26 -33.54
CA PHE A 15 -17.70 -9.31 -32.43
C PHE A 15 -17.62 -9.93 -31.03
N LEU A 16 -16.94 -11.07 -30.89
CA LEU A 16 -16.82 -11.79 -29.62
C LEU A 16 -15.37 -11.99 -29.13
N LEU A 17 -14.40 -11.34 -29.76
CA LEU A 17 -13.00 -11.34 -29.33
C LEU A 17 -12.53 -9.90 -29.16
N LEU A 18 -12.02 -9.60 -27.97
CA LEU A 18 -11.38 -8.35 -27.52
C LEU A 18 -12.27 -7.37 -26.73
N ILE A 19 -12.83 -7.85 -25.62
CA ILE A 19 -12.90 -7.03 -24.40
C ILE A 19 -12.15 -7.81 -23.31
N PHE A 20 -10.82 -7.82 -23.40
CA PHE A 20 -10.00 -8.02 -22.20
C PHE A 20 -9.90 -6.64 -21.54
N ALA A 21 -10.89 -6.34 -20.71
CA ALA A 21 -10.67 -5.32 -19.68
C ALA A 21 -9.65 -5.93 -18.73
N GLU A 22 -8.41 -5.46 -18.80
CA GLU A 22 -7.48 -5.64 -17.68
C GLU A 22 -8.07 -4.84 -16.53
N SER A 23 -8.89 -5.50 -15.72
CA SER A 23 -9.19 -5.03 -14.38
C SER A 23 -7.86 -4.85 -13.68
N VAL A 24 -7.47 -3.59 -13.44
CA VAL A 24 -6.41 -3.24 -12.50
C VAL A 24 -6.91 -3.71 -11.14
N VAL A 25 -6.57 -4.95 -10.81
CA VAL A 25 -6.75 -5.48 -9.47
C VAL A 25 -5.67 -4.79 -8.65
N GLY A 26 -6.07 -3.84 -7.81
CA GLY A 26 -5.21 -3.40 -6.71
C GLY A 26 -4.82 -4.65 -5.93
N ARG A 27 -3.56 -5.07 -6.05
CA ARG A 27 -3.05 -6.19 -5.26
C ARG A 27 -2.73 -5.62 -3.91
N PHE A 28 -3.56 -5.96 -2.92
CA PHE A 28 -3.13 -5.84 -1.55
C PHE A 28 -2.07 -6.92 -1.33
N VAL A 29 -0.80 -6.52 -1.43
CA VAL A 29 0.33 -7.42 -1.21
C VAL A 29 0.40 -7.67 0.28
N VAL A 30 -0.06 -8.84 0.71
CA VAL A 30 0.14 -9.28 2.09
C VAL A 30 1.62 -9.57 2.26
N GLU A 31 2.24 -8.91 3.24
CA GLU A 31 3.61 -9.16 3.66
C GLU A 31 3.75 -10.60 4.17
N LYS A 32 4.17 -11.50 3.29
CA LYS A 32 4.36 -12.92 3.59
C LYS A 32 5.62 -13.07 4.43
N ASN A 33 5.43 -13.22 5.72
CA ASN A 33 6.52 -13.51 6.63
C ASN A 33 6.62 -15.02 6.88
N SER A 34 7.85 -15.49 6.98
CA SER A 34 8.15 -16.90 6.99
C SER A 34 8.03 -17.45 8.43
N LEU A 35 6.95 -18.16 8.73
CA LEU A 35 6.84 -18.97 9.95
C LEU A 35 7.49 -20.33 9.65
N ARG A 36 8.52 -20.68 10.43
CA ARG A 36 9.26 -21.92 10.22
C ARG A 36 8.97 -22.95 11.29
N VAL A 37 8.43 -24.10 10.92
CA VAL A 37 8.32 -25.27 11.80
C VAL A 37 9.68 -25.94 11.91
N THR A 38 10.18 -26.08 13.13
CA THR A 38 11.47 -26.73 13.43
C THR A 38 11.31 -28.17 13.92
N SER A 39 10.16 -28.51 14.51
CA SER A 39 9.77 -29.85 14.97
C SER A 39 8.23 -29.96 14.97
N PRO A 40 7.65 -31.15 14.74
CA PRO A 40 8.28 -32.42 14.36
C PRO A 40 8.70 -32.45 12.87
N ASP A 41 9.56 -33.41 12.49
CA ASP A 41 10.06 -33.54 11.10
C ASP A 41 8.94 -33.77 10.06
N SER A 42 7.78 -34.29 10.47
CA SER A 42 6.63 -34.58 9.60
C SER A 42 5.97 -33.33 9.00
N ILE A 43 6.06 -32.19 9.69
CA ILE A 43 5.49 -30.90 9.27
C ILE A 43 6.55 -29.79 9.25
N LYS A 44 7.83 -30.17 9.24
CA LYS A 44 8.96 -29.24 9.21
C LYS A 44 9.03 -28.55 7.86
N GLY A 45 9.14 -27.23 7.89
CA GLY A 45 9.12 -26.42 6.68
C GLY A 45 8.94 -24.95 6.99
N THR A 46 8.96 -24.15 5.93
CA THR A 46 8.62 -22.74 5.97
C THR A 46 7.22 -22.58 5.40
N HIS A 47 6.38 -21.83 6.09
CA HIS A 47 5.00 -21.57 5.72
C HIS A 47 4.74 -20.06 5.68
N ASP A 48 3.89 -19.65 4.76
CA ASP A 48 3.43 -18.27 4.68
C ASP A 48 2.61 -17.93 5.92
N SER A 49 2.80 -16.73 6.45
CA SER A 49 2.00 -16.17 7.53
C SER A 49 1.87 -14.65 7.37
N ALA A 50 0.75 -14.09 7.81
CA ALA A 50 0.52 -12.65 7.79
C ALA A 50 0.60 -12.09 9.21
N ILE A 51 1.62 -11.28 9.49
CA ILE A 51 1.81 -10.66 10.80
C ILE A 51 0.71 -9.61 11.01
N GLY A 52 0.13 -9.57 12.21
CA GLY A 52 -0.85 -8.54 12.56
C GLY A 52 -0.22 -7.17 12.69
N ASN A 53 -0.91 -6.11 12.29
CA ASN A 53 -0.45 -4.71 12.35
C ASN A 53 -0.43 -4.12 13.78
N PHE A 54 -0.56 -4.97 14.81
CA PHE A 54 -0.56 -4.63 16.23
C PHE A 54 0.25 -5.65 17.02
N GLY A 55 0.75 -5.25 18.20
CA GLY A 55 1.53 -6.15 19.05
C GLY A 55 2.94 -6.47 18.58
N ILE A 56 3.35 -5.97 17.40
CA ILE A 56 4.72 -6.12 16.91
C ILE A 56 5.64 -5.22 17.76
N PRO A 57 6.78 -5.74 18.27
CA PRO A 57 7.84 -4.89 18.82
C PRO A 57 8.27 -3.82 17.82
N GLN A 58 8.71 -2.65 18.29
CA GLN A 58 9.17 -1.55 17.43
C GLN A 58 10.41 -1.86 16.57
N TYR A 59 10.89 -3.11 16.58
CA TYR A 59 12.07 -3.56 15.84
C TYR A 59 11.82 -4.96 15.26
N GLY A 60 12.38 -5.19 14.07
CA GLY A 60 12.42 -6.49 13.43
C GLY A 60 13.12 -7.53 14.32
N GLY A 61 12.55 -8.73 14.40
CA GLY A 61 13.07 -9.79 15.26
C GLY A 61 12.57 -11.16 14.86
N SER A 62 13.10 -12.18 15.54
CA SER A 62 12.60 -13.55 15.44
C SER A 62 12.48 -14.16 16.82
N MET A 63 11.43 -14.94 17.05
CA MET A 63 11.22 -15.66 18.29
C MET A 63 10.92 -17.13 18.01
N ALA A 64 11.66 -18.01 18.68
CA ALA A 64 11.36 -19.43 18.72
C ALA A 64 10.42 -19.74 19.89
N GLY A 65 9.42 -20.59 19.66
CA GLY A 65 8.44 -20.96 20.66
C GLY A 65 7.82 -22.33 20.40
N THR A 66 7.18 -22.88 21.44
CA THR A 66 6.41 -24.13 21.34
C THR A 66 4.94 -23.80 21.15
N VAL A 67 4.30 -24.38 20.14
CA VAL A 67 2.89 -24.13 19.83
C VAL A 67 2.00 -24.91 20.77
N MET A 68 1.05 -24.22 21.39
CA MET A 68 0.00 -24.80 22.24
C MET A 68 -1.38 -24.51 21.66
N TYR A 69 -2.19 -25.56 21.52
CA TYR A 69 -3.60 -25.44 21.16
C TYR A 69 -4.46 -25.71 22.40
N PRO A 70 -5.23 -24.73 22.90
CA PRO A 70 -5.99 -24.89 24.13
C PRO A 70 -7.17 -25.83 23.94
N LYS A 71 -7.50 -26.63 24.97
CA LYS A 71 -8.62 -27.59 24.90
C LYS A 71 -9.97 -26.88 24.88
N GLU A 72 -10.09 -25.82 25.67
CA GLU A 72 -11.26 -24.94 25.80
C GLU A 72 -10.91 -23.53 25.30
N ASN A 73 -11.92 -22.71 25.03
CA ASN A 73 -11.73 -21.34 24.51
C ASN A 73 -10.84 -21.28 23.25
N ARG A 74 -10.99 -22.25 22.33
CA ARG A 74 -10.17 -22.39 21.11
C ARG A 74 -10.19 -21.16 20.20
N LYS A 75 -11.26 -20.35 20.25
CA LYS A 75 -11.36 -19.09 19.51
C LYS A 75 -10.76 -17.89 20.25
N GLY A 76 -10.35 -18.02 21.51
CA GLY A 76 -9.73 -16.95 22.29
C GLY A 76 -10.63 -15.72 22.56
N CYS A 77 -11.95 -15.85 22.47
CA CYS A 77 -12.87 -14.71 22.61
C CYS A 77 -13.26 -14.39 24.06
N LYS A 78 -12.85 -15.22 25.01
CA LYS A 78 -13.01 -15.00 26.46
C LYS A 78 -11.65 -14.99 27.13
N ASP A 79 -11.60 -14.53 28.37
CA ASP A 79 -10.39 -14.65 29.18
C ASP A 79 -10.05 -16.13 29.38
N PHE A 80 -8.78 -16.49 29.27
CA PHE A 80 -8.32 -17.87 29.47
C PHE A 80 -8.22 -18.21 30.96
N ASP A 81 -8.10 -17.21 31.84
CA ASP A 81 -8.13 -17.39 33.29
C ASP A 81 -9.50 -17.94 33.77
N ASP A 82 -10.60 -17.60 33.07
CA ASP A 82 -11.95 -18.15 33.33
C ASP A 82 -12.00 -19.69 33.18
N PHE A 83 -11.07 -20.27 32.42
CA PHE A 83 -10.92 -21.70 32.18
C PHE A 83 -9.75 -22.31 32.96
N GLY A 84 -9.06 -21.52 33.80
CA GLY A 84 -7.86 -21.95 34.51
C GLY A 84 -6.67 -22.28 33.59
N ILE A 85 -6.63 -21.69 32.39
CA ILE A 85 -5.58 -21.92 31.39
C ILE A 85 -4.52 -20.83 31.51
N SER A 86 -3.26 -21.22 31.73
CA SER A 86 -2.11 -20.30 31.69
C SER A 86 -1.07 -20.77 30.68
N PHE A 87 -0.54 -19.81 29.92
CA PHE A 87 0.50 -19.99 28.93
C PHE A 87 1.86 -19.45 29.40
N LYS A 88 2.03 -19.20 30.70
CA LYS A 88 3.30 -18.74 31.26
C LYS A 88 4.34 -19.86 31.16
N SER A 89 5.41 -19.62 30.41
CA SER A 89 6.56 -20.52 30.34
C SER A 89 7.41 -20.44 31.61
N LYS A 90 8.00 -21.56 32.03
CA LYS A 90 8.98 -21.57 33.13
C LYS A 90 10.30 -20.95 32.66
N PRO A 91 11.08 -20.30 33.54
CA PRO A 91 12.42 -19.83 33.19
C PRO A 91 13.27 -20.95 32.58
N GLY A 92 13.86 -20.71 31.40
CA GLY A 92 14.68 -21.67 30.67
C GLY A 92 13.91 -22.59 29.70
N ALA A 93 12.57 -22.56 29.69
CA ALA A 93 11.77 -23.22 28.65
C ALA A 93 11.55 -22.31 27.44
N LEU A 94 11.25 -22.90 26.28
CA LEU A 94 10.75 -22.13 25.14
C LEU A 94 9.43 -21.45 25.52
N PRO A 95 9.21 -20.21 25.07
CA PRO A 95 7.94 -19.52 25.28
C PRO A 95 6.80 -20.21 24.51
N PHE A 96 5.57 -20.05 25.00
CA PHE A 96 4.41 -20.66 24.37
C PHE A 96 3.77 -19.74 23.33
N PHE A 97 3.56 -20.29 22.14
CA PHE A 97 2.82 -19.65 21.06
C PHE A 97 1.43 -20.26 21.03
N VAL A 98 0.40 -19.45 21.25
CA VAL A 98 -0.97 -19.96 21.38
C VAL A 98 -1.62 -20.00 20.00
N LEU A 99 -2.03 -21.20 19.59
CA LEU A 99 -2.84 -21.41 18.40
C LEU A 99 -4.31 -21.20 18.74
N VAL A 100 -4.99 -20.30 18.03
CA VAL A 100 -6.44 -20.05 18.17
C VAL A 100 -7.14 -20.09 16.82
N ASP A 101 -8.43 -20.36 16.84
CA ASP A 101 -9.27 -20.41 15.63
C ASP A 101 -9.86 -19.03 15.29
N ARG A 102 -9.88 -18.68 14.00
CA ARG A 102 -10.59 -17.51 13.48
C ARG A 102 -12.11 -17.63 13.69
N GLY A 103 -12.76 -16.51 14.00
CA GLY A 103 -14.21 -16.38 14.18
C GLY A 103 -14.65 -15.85 15.55
N ASP A 104 -15.95 -15.55 15.68
CA ASP A 104 -16.68 -15.04 16.86
C ASP A 104 -16.28 -13.67 17.42
N CYS A 105 -15.01 -13.27 17.29
CA CYS A 105 -14.50 -11.99 17.78
C CYS A 105 -13.30 -11.50 16.95
N PHE A 106 -12.94 -10.22 17.13
CA PHE A 106 -11.83 -9.56 16.44
C PHE A 106 -10.46 -10.14 16.81
N PHE A 107 -9.50 -10.04 15.89
CA PHE A 107 -8.14 -10.55 16.07
C PHE A 107 -7.45 -9.95 17.31
N ALA A 108 -7.52 -8.63 17.49
CA ALA A 108 -6.92 -7.94 18.64
C ALA A 108 -7.42 -8.50 19.99
N LEU A 109 -8.72 -8.81 20.11
CA LEU A 109 -9.26 -9.38 21.35
C LEU A 109 -8.69 -10.78 21.64
N LYS A 110 -8.52 -11.61 20.61
CA LYS A 110 -7.91 -12.95 20.76
C LYS A 110 -6.50 -12.84 21.31
N VAL A 111 -5.71 -11.92 20.73
CA VAL A 111 -4.32 -11.71 21.11
C VAL A 111 -4.23 -11.11 22.51
N TRP A 112 -5.09 -10.16 22.84
CA TRP A 112 -5.19 -9.59 24.20
C TRP A 112 -5.47 -10.65 25.27
N ASN A 113 -6.45 -11.51 25.04
CA ASN A 113 -6.81 -12.56 26.00
C ASN A 113 -5.67 -13.59 26.17
N ALA A 114 -5.02 -13.99 25.07
CA ALA A 114 -3.88 -14.90 25.14
C ALA A 114 -2.67 -14.25 25.85
N GLN A 115 -2.42 -12.96 25.60
CA GLN A 115 -1.37 -12.19 26.27
C GLN A 115 -1.58 -12.16 27.79
N ASN A 116 -2.79 -11.88 28.26
CA ASN A 116 -3.10 -11.83 29.69
C ASN A 116 -2.86 -13.17 30.38
N ALA A 117 -3.13 -14.27 29.68
CA ALA A 117 -2.82 -15.62 30.16
C ALA A 117 -1.33 -16.01 30.07
N GLY A 118 -0.48 -15.13 29.53
CA GLY A 118 0.98 -15.25 29.50
C GLY A 118 1.56 -15.84 28.22
N ALA A 119 0.81 -15.82 27.12
CA ALA A 119 1.33 -16.20 25.80
C ALA A 119 2.45 -15.25 25.37
N ALA A 120 3.41 -15.76 24.60
CA ALA A 120 4.48 -14.94 24.04
C ALA A 120 4.25 -14.57 22.56
N ALA A 121 3.41 -15.32 21.86
CA ALA A 121 2.92 -15.00 20.53
C ALA A 121 1.59 -15.72 20.29
N VAL A 122 0.85 -15.29 19.28
CA VAL A 122 -0.43 -15.91 18.90
C VAL A 122 -0.44 -16.26 17.42
N LEU A 123 -0.80 -17.49 17.11
CA LEU A 123 -1.07 -17.95 15.75
C LEU A 123 -2.59 -18.07 15.60
N VAL A 124 -3.17 -17.36 14.65
CA VAL A 124 -4.59 -17.45 14.33
C VAL A 124 -4.75 -18.34 13.11
N ALA A 125 -5.36 -19.50 13.26
CA ALA A 125 -5.67 -20.39 12.15
C ALA A 125 -6.93 -19.91 11.43
N ASP A 126 -6.82 -19.71 10.11
CA ASP A 126 -7.97 -19.39 9.29
C ASP A 126 -9.00 -20.53 9.29
N ASN A 127 -10.27 -20.16 9.13
CA ASN A 127 -11.39 -21.10 8.99
C ASN A 127 -11.83 -21.27 7.51
N MET A 128 -11.34 -20.42 6.60
CA MET A 128 -11.60 -20.45 5.16
C MET A 128 -10.32 -20.80 4.38
N GLU A 129 -10.48 -21.45 3.23
CA GLU A 129 -9.36 -21.69 2.29
C GLU A 129 -9.30 -20.49 1.35
N GLU A 130 -8.63 -19.43 1.78
CA GLU A 130 -8.46 -18.17 1.06
C GLU A 130 -7.02 -17.67 1.16
N ALA A 131 -6.68 -16.65 0.38
CA ALA A 131 -5.39 -16.00 0.53
C ALA A 131 -5.31 -15.35 1.91
N LEU A 132 -4.13 -15.40 2.54
CA LEU A 132 -3.88 -14.70 3.80
C LEU A 132 -4.33 -13.23 3.68
N ILE A 133 -5.01 -12.76 4.71
CA ILE A 133 -5.42 -11.37 4.87
C ILE A 133 -4.59 -10.71 5.97
N THR A 134 -4.45 -9.39 5.91
CA THR A 134 -3.92 -8.65 7.06
C THR A 134 -4.92 -8.72 8.20
N MET A 135 -4.44 -9.09 9.40
CA MET A 135 -5.23 -9.01 10.61
C MET A 135 -5.40 -7.56 11.01
N ASP A 136 -6.36 -6.89 10.38
CA ASP A 136 -6.73 -5.53 10.73
C ASP A 136 -7.86 -5.53 11.77
N SER A 137 -7.85 -4.55 12.65
CA SER A 137 -8.94 -4.35 13.60
C SER A 137 -9.84 -3.23 13.09
N PRO A 138 -11.16 -3.43 12.99
CA PRO A 138 -12.04 -2.36 12.51
C PRO A 138 -11.91 -1.13 13.41
N GLU A 139 -11.53 -0.01 12.78
CA GLU A 139 -11.24 1.28 13.42
C GLU A 139 -12.47 1.88 14.13
N GLU A 140 -13.68 1.48 13.71
CA GLU A 140 -14.95 2.07 14.16
C GLU A 140 -15.39 1.66 15.58
N ASP A 141 -14.74 0.65 16.19
CA ASP A 141 -15.08 0.23 17.56
C ASP A 141 -14.07 0.78 18.56
N HIS A 142 -14.42 1.89 19.23
CA HIS A 142 -13.60 2.55 20.25
C HIS A 142 -13.12 1.59 21.37
N ALA A 143 -13.81 0.47 21.59
CA ALA A 143 -13.36 -0.58 22.52
C ALA A 143 -12.06 -1.27 22.05
N SER A 144 -11.90 -1.46 20.74
CA SER A 144 -10.74 -2.11 20.11
C SER A 144 -9.44 -1.33 20.31
N LEU A 145 -9.51 0.02 20.28
CA LEU A 145 -8.36 0.90 20.50
C LEU A 145 -7.70 0.69 21.87
N LYS A 146 -8.48 0.33 22.89
CA LYS A 146 -7.95 0.07 24.24
C LYS A 146 -7.10 -1.20 24.31
N TYR A 147 -7.43 -2.23 23.52
CA TYR A 147 -6.65 -3.46 23.48
C TYR A 147 -5.40 -3.29 22.63
N ILE A 148 -5.54 -2.72 21.42
CA ILE A 148 -4.45 -2.55 20.45
C ILE A 148 -3.25 -1.83 21.07
N ALA A 149 -3.50 -0.72 21.80
CA ALA A 149 -2.42 0.06 22.44
C ALA A 149 -1.66 -0.69 23.54
N ASN A 150 -2.21 -1.78 24.08
CA ASN A 150 -1.62 -2.55 25.18
C ASN A 150 -1.14 -3.96 24.77
N ILE A 151 -1.39 -4.39 23.53
CA ILE A 151 -0.83 -5.65 23.03
C ILE A 151 0.66 -5.43 22.74
N THR A 152 1.50 -6.31 23.26
CA THR A 152 2.97 -6.27 23.17
C THR A 152 3.56 -7.57 22.63
N ILE A 153 2.72 -8.58 22.35
CA ILE A 153 3.14 -9.85 21.77
C ILE A 153 2.82 -9.91 20.27
N PRO A 154 3.72 -10.49 19.45
CA PRO A 154 3.47 -10.65 18.02
C PRO A 154 2.34 -11.64 17.77
N SER A 155 1.61 -11.41 16.68
CA SER A 155 0.56 -12.30 16.21
C SER A 155 0.66 -12.54 14.71
N ALA A 156 0.29 -13.74 14.26
CA ALA A 156 0.29 -14.08 12.83
C ALA A 156 -0.97 -14.87 12.45
N LEU A 157 -1.59 -14.51 11.32
CA LEU A 157 -2.60 -15.33 10.66
C LEU A 157 -1.90 -16.39 9.81
N ILE A 158 -2.40 -17.61 9.89
CA ILE A 158 -1.91 -18.74 9.12
C ILE A 158 -3.03 -19.41 8.34
N ASP A 159 -2.68 -20.00 7.20
CA ASP A 159 -3.63 -20.70 6.34
C ASP A 159 -4.35 -21.83 7.09
N LYS A 160 -5.59 -22.08 6.69
CA LYS A 160 -6.42 -23.16 7.25
C LYS A 160 -5.73 -24.52 7.17
N SER A 161 -5.23 -24.90 6.00
CA SER A 161 -4.58 -26.19 5.77
C SER A 161 -3.36 -26.42 6.68
N PHE A 162 -2.57 -25.35 6.89
CA PHE A 162 -1.43 -25.38 7.79
C PHE A 162 -1.86 -25.39 9.26
N GLY A 163 -2.85 -24.59 9.65
CA GLY A 163 -3.44 -24.61 10.99
C GLY A 163 -3.97 -26.00 11.39
N GLU A 164 -4.65 -26.70 10.48
CA GLU A 164 -5.09 -28.09 10.71
C GLU A 164 -3.91 -29.06 10.86
N SER A 165 -2.82 -28.86 10.13
CA SER A 165 -1.60 -29.66 10.26
C SER A 165 -0.96 -29.49 11.65
N LEU A 166 -0.90 -28.26 12.16
CA LEU A 166 -0.43 -27.98 13.52
C LEU A 166 -1.33 -28.65 14.57
N LYS A 167 -2.66 -28.49 14.45
CA LYS A 167 -3.63 -29.09 15.39
C LYS A 167 -3.52 -30.62 15.40
N LYS A 168 -3.32 -31.25 14.24
CA LYS A 168 -3.15 -32.69 14.12
C LYS A 168 -1.87 -33.18 14.79
N ALA A 169 -0.75 -32.50 14.59
CA ALA A 169 0.51 -32.82 15.24
C ALA A 169 0.41 -32.69 16.77
N ILE A 170 -0.15 -31.58 17.26
CA ILE A 170 -0.37 -31.35 18.69
C ILE A 170 -1.29 -32.41 19.29
N SER A 171 -2.39 -32.75 18.61
CA SER A 171 -3.34 -33.78 19.07
C SER A 171 -2.74 -35.19 19.02
N GLY A 172 -1.77 -35.42 18.13
CA GLY A 172 -0.98 -36.66 18.06
C GLY A 172 0.04 -36.81 19.20
N GLY A 173 0.25 -35.76 20.00
CA GLY A 173 1.22 -35.74 21.09
C GLY A 173 2.61 -35.25 20.70
N ASP A 174 2.79 -34.76 19.46
CA ASP A 174 4.06 -34.21 19.01
C ASP A 174 4.31 -32.82 19.61
N MET A 175 5.57 -32.56 19.98
CA MET A 175 6.02 -31.22 20.36
C MET A 175 6.27 -30.40 19.10
N VAL A 176 5.40 -29.40 18.88
CA VAL A 176 5.49 -28.50 17.74
C VAL A 176 6.29 -27.25 18.13
N ASN A 177 7.49 -27.12 17.58
CA ASN A 177 8.35 -25.95 17.79
C ASN A 177 8.42 -25.13 16.51
N VAL A 178 8.23 -23.83 16.63
CA VAL A 178 8.23 -22.89 15.50
C VAL A 178 9.18 -21.74 15.77
N ASN A 179 9.63 -21.11 14.69
CA ASN A 179 10.32 -19.82 14.71
C ASN A 179 9.48 -18.82 13.91
N LEU A 180 8.96 -17.80 14.59
CA LEU A 180 8.28 -16.68 13.97
C LEU A 180 9.31 -15.59 13.69
N ASP A 181 9.43 -15.18 12.43
CA ASP A 181 10.36 -14.17 11.97
C ASP A 181 9.57 -13.00 11.38
N TRP A 182 9.73 -11.81 11.94
CA TRP A 182 9.07 -10.58 11.49
C TRP A 182 10.09 -9.49 11.15
N ARG A 183 11.33 -9.87 10.84
CA ARG A 183 12.38 -8.93 10.43
C ARG A 183 12.05 -8.18 9.14
N GLU A 184 11.28 -8.79 8.24
CA GLU A 184 10.84 -8.19 6.98
C GLU A 184 9.47 -7.50 7.13
N ALA A 185 8.66 -7.90 8.12
CA ALA A 185 7.37 -7.27 8.44
C ALA A 185 7.48 -5.86 9.02
N VAL A 186 8.64 -5.55 9.61
CA VAL A 186 8.98 -4.22 10.08
C VAL A 186 10.04 -3.72 9.11
N PRO A 187 9.71 -2.89 8.10
CA PRO A 187 10.75 -2.10 7.47
C PRO A 187 11.53 -1.45 8.63
N HIS A 188 12.86 -1.40 8.58
CA HIS A 188 13.73 -0.34 9.12
C HIS A 188 15.14 -0.88 9.41
N PRO A 189 16.10 -0.62 8.51
CA PRO A 189 17.52 -0.63 8.87
C PRO A 189 17.92 0.53 9.81
N ASP A 190 17.06 1.53 10.07
CA ASP A 190 17.42 2.78 10.77
C ASP A 190 16.29 3.56 11.51
N ASP A 191 15.26 2.90 12.07
CA ASP A 191 14.16 3.50 12.86
C ASP A 191 13.29 4.58 12.14
N ARG A 192 13.25 4.59 10.80
CA ARG A 192 12.48 5.58 9.99
C ARG A 192 11.43 4.94 9.09
N VAL A 193 10.17 5.38 9.19
CA VAL A 193 9.08 4.93 8.32
C VAL A 193 9.22 5.50 6.91
N GLU A 194 9.55 4.64 5.95
CA GLU A 194 9.51 4.96 4.53
C GLU A 194 8.08 4.82 4.01
N TYR A 195 7.55 5.89 3.41
CA TYR A 195 6.23 5.87 2.79
C TYR A 195 6.20 6.68 1.49
N GLU A 196 5.34 6.24 0.59
CA GLU A 196 5.13 6.86 -0.71
C GLU A 196 3.70 7.38 -0.87
N LEU A 197 3.54 8.45 -1.65
CA LEU A 197 2.23 8.99 -2.01
C LEU A 197 2.09 9.05 -3.54
N TRP A 198 1.25 8.17 -4.07
CA TRP A 198 0.81 8.22 -5.46
C TRP A 198 -0.33 9.22 -5.62
N THR A 199 -0.09 10.30 -6.36
CA THR A 199 -1.00 11.43 -6.50
C THR A 199 -1.05 11.98 -7.94
N ASN A 200 -1.88 13.00 -8.15
CA ASN A 200 -2.01 13.72 -9.40
C ASN A 200 -2.26 15.22 -9.12
N SER A 201 -1.71 16.10 -9.95
CA SER A 201 -1.92 17.55 -9.84
C SER A 201 -3.21 18.05 -10.49
N ASN A 202 -3.97 17.17 -11.15
CA ASN A 202 -5.30 17.50 -11.69
C ASN A 202 -6.27 17.90 -10.56
N ASP A 203 -6.96 19.03 -10.72
CA ASP A 203 -8.00 19.54 -9.81
C ASP A 203 -9.42 19.54 -10.42
N GLU A 204 -9.60 19.08 -11.68
CA GLU A 204 -10.87 19.08 -12.43
C GLU A 204 -11.47 17.68 -12.71
N CYS A 205 -11.20 16.68 -11.89
CA CYS A 205 -11.80 15.34 -12.02
C CYS A 205 -13.01 15.08 -11.09
N GLY A 206 -13.66 16.15 -10.62
CA GLY A 206 -14.80 16.11 -9.70
C GLY A 206 -14.42 15.63 -8.30
N VAL A 207 -15.34 14.90 -7.64
CA VAL A 207 -15.21 14.49 -6.23
C VAL A 207 -13.90 13.77 -5.91
N LYS A 208 -13.33 13.02 -6.88
CA LYS A 208 -12.05 12.34 -6.68
C LYS A 208 -10.89 13.32 -6.48
N CYS A 209 -10.86 14.39 -7.26
CA CYS A 209 -9.85 15.43 -7.15
C CYS A 209 -10.07 16.25 -5.88
N ASP A 210 -11.33 16.55 -5.53
CA ASP A 210 -11.67 17.24 -4.27
C ASP A 210 -11.15 16.47 -3.04
N MET A 211 -11.37 15.15 -2.99
CA MET A 211 -10.87 14.28 -1.92
C MET A 211 -9.34 14.25 -1.84
N LEU A 212 -8.66 14.21 -3.00
CA LEU A 212 -7.20 14.21 -3.06
C LEU A 212 -6.61 15.53 -2.54
N MET A 213 -7.18 16.66 -2.97
CA MET A 213 -6.77 17.99 -2.49
C MET A 213 -7.00 18.15 -0.99
N GLU A 214 -8.15 17.67 -0.48
CA GLU A 214 -8.45 17.67 0.94
C GLU A 214 -7.44 16.83 1.74
N PHE A 215 -7.12 15.62 1.29
CA PHE A 215 -6.11 14.78 1.93
C PHE A 215 -4.74 15.48 2.01
N VAL A 216 -4.24 16.03 0.89
CA VAL A 216 -2.94 16.70 0.85
C VAL A 216 -2.91 17.89 1.82
N ARG A 217 -3.98 18.70 1.84
CA ARG A 217 -4.12 19.84 2.74
C ARG A 217 -4.13 19.43 4.21
N ASP A 218 -4.91 18.42 4.55
CA ASP A 218 -5.12 18.02 5.95
C ASP A 218 -3.91 17.23 6.49
N PHE A 219 -3.28 16.41 5.65
CA PHE A 219 -2.12 15.59 6.04
C PHE A 219 -0.81 16.39 6.08
N LYS A 220 -0.69 17.49 5.33
CA LYS A 220 0.51 18.37 5.29
C LYS A 220 1.11 18.62 6.67
N GLY A 221 0.29 19.03 7.64
CA GLY A 221 0.78 19.35 8.99
C GLY A 221 1.45 18.16 9.69
N ALA A 222 0.81 16.99 9.62
CA ALA A 222 1.34 15.75 10.19
C ALA A 222 2.60 15.30 9.47
N ALA A 223 2.59 15.29 8.13
CA ALA A 223 3.74 14.91 7.31
C ALA A 223 4.98 15.77 7.62
N GLN A 224 4.81 17.10 7.67
CA GLN A 224 5.91 18.01 8.00
C GLN A 224 6.47 17.78 9.41
N ILE A 225 5.63 17.47 10.41
CA ILE A 225 6.09 17.19 11.77
C ILE A 225 6.91 15.89 11.80
N LEU A 226 6.43 14.84 11.13
CA LEU A 226 7.08 13.53 11.08
C LEU A 226 8.43 13.60 10.35
N GLU A 227 8.48 14.25 9.19
CA GLU A 227 9.70 14.41 8.40
C GLU A 227 10.73 15.30 9.10
N LYS A 228 10.33 16.44 9.68
CA LYS A 228 11.24 17.31 10.44
C LYS A 228 11.75 16.63 11.72
N GLY A 229 10.97 15.73 12.28
CA GLY A 229 11.35 14.89 13.42
C GLY A 229 12.30 13.75 13.05
N GLY A 230 12.50 13.47 11.76
CA GLY A 230 13.32 12.37 11.27
C GLY A 230 12.66 11.00 11.43
N TYR A 231 11.35 10.94 11.73
CA TYR A 231 10.61 9.70 11.93
C TYR A 231 10.18 9.04 10.63
N THR A 232 10.14 9.80 9.53
CA THR A 232 9.67 9.32 8.23
C THR A 232 10.60 9.75 7.10
N GLN A 233 10.62 8.95 6.03
CA GLN A 233 11.21 9.28 4.75
C GLN A 233 10.12 9.19 3.68
N PHE A 234 9.72 10.36 3.16
CA PHE A 234 8.62 10.52 2.23
C PHE A 234 9.11 10.60 0.78
N THR A 235 8.39 9.97 -0.15
CA THR A 235 8.60 10.13 -1.60
C THR A 235 7.26 10.33 -2.34
N PRO A 236 7.05 11.45 -3.06
CA PRO A 236 5.87 11.63 -3.91
C PRO A 236 6.03 10.94 -5.26
N HIS A 237 4.96 10.34 -5.76
CA HIS A 237 4.88 9.73 -7.08
C HIS A 237 3.67 10.20 -7.86
N TYR A 238 3.80 10.22 -9.19
CA TYR A 238 2.76 10.64 -10.12
C TYR A 238 2.55 9.60 -11.21
N ILE A 239 1.29 9.26 -11.43
CA ILE A 239 0.92 8.34 -12.49
C ILE A 239 1.14 9.01 -13.84
N THR A 240 1.84 8.33 -14.75
CA THR A 240 2.09 8.78 -16.11
C THR A 240 1.86 7.65 -17.10
N TRP A 241 1.01 7.92 -18.08
CA TRP A 241 0.67 6.98 -19.13
C TRP A 241 1.59 7.17 -20.32
N TYR A 242 1.46 6.32 -21.33
CA TYR A 242 2.11 6.50 -22.61
C TYR A 242 1.09 6.37 -23.74
N CYS A 243 1.40 7.02 -24.84
CA CYS A 243 0.66 6.93 -26.07
C CYS A 243 1.35 5.88 -26.96
N PRO A 244 0.62 4.85 -27.44
CA PRO A 244 1.22 3.83 -28.30
C PRO A 244 1.83 4.45 -29.57
N GLN A 245 2.96 3.92 -30.01
CA GLN A 245 3.75 4.50 -31.12
C GLN A 245 2.93 4.75 -32.39
N ALA A 246 1.96 3.88 -32.69
CA ALA A 246 1.06 4.00 -33.84
C ALA A 246 0.18 5.27 -33.81
N PHE A 247 -0.05 5.88 -32.64
CA PHE A 247 -0.94 7.02 -32.46
C PHE A 247 -0.21 8.32 -32.12
N THR A 248 1.12 8.35 -32.14
CA THR A 248 1.95 9.53 -31.79
C THR A 248 1.63 10.78 -32.59
N ILE A 249 1.14 10.63 -33.82
CA ILE A 249 0.80 11.75 -34.71
C ILE A 249 -0.65 12.24 -34.48
N SER A 250 -1.48 11.46 -33.80
CA SER A 250 -2.90 11.78 -33.55
C SER A 250 -3.05 13.05 -32.73
N LYS A 251 -4.19 13.74 -32.92
CA LYS A 251 -4.49 14.96 -32.15
C LYS A 251 -4.55 14.67 -30.66
N GLN A 252 -5.15 13.54 -30.29
CA GLN A 252 -5.31 13.09 -28.90
C GLN A 252 -3.95 12.88 -28.24
N CYS A 253 -3.03 12.17 -28.90
CA CYS A 253 -1.71 11.96 -28.34
C CYS A 253 -0.94 13.28 -28.16
N LYS A 254 -1.04 14.19 -29.12
CA LYS A 254 -0.36 15.49 -29.07
C LYS A 254 -0.91 16.44 -28.00
N SER A 255 -2.21 16.36 -27.69
CA SER A 255 -2.80 17.18 -26.62
C SER A 255 -2.52 16.60 -25.24
N GLN A 256 -2.50 15.28 -25.10
CA GLN A 256 -2.42 14.64 -23.78
C GLN A 256 -1.01 14.31 -23.31
N CYS A 257 0.00 14.43 -24.17
CA CYS A 257 1.34 13.91 -23.90
C CYS A 257 2.45 14.92 -24.17
N ILE A 258 3.56 14.74 -23.45
CA ILE A 258 4.86 15.36 -23.73
C ILE A 258 5.86 14.30 -24.21
N ASN A 259 7.06 14.74 -24.59
CA ASN A 259 8.16 13.91 -25.09
C ASN A 259 7.70 12.93 -26.18
N HIS A 260 6.92 13.43 -27.14
CA HIS A 260 6.43 12.67 -28.31
C HIS A 260 5.57 11.45 -27.94
N GLY A 261 4.72 11.57 -26.91
CA GLY A 261 3.81 10.50 -26.50
C GLY A 261 4.37 9.55 -25.44
N ARG A 262 5.59 9.79 -24.93
CA ARG A 262 6.20 8.94 -23.91
C ARG A 262 5.55 9.10 -22.54
N TYR A 263 5.09 10.30 -22.22
CA TYR A 263 4.50 10.64 -20.92
C TYR A 263 3.21 11.41 -21.13
N CYS A 264 2.12 10.87 -20.60
CA CYS A 264 0.77 11.36 -20.84
C CYS A 264 -0.04 11.38 -19.54
N ALA A 265 -1.06 12.21 -19.50
CA ALA A 265 -2.10 12.16 -18.48
C ALA A 265 -3.48 12.12 -19.17
N PRO A 266 -4.52 11.57 -18.52
CA PRO A 266 -5.88 11.72 -19.00
C PRO A 266 -6.27 13.19 -19.04
N ASP A 267 -7.19 13.51 -19.94
CA ASP A 267 -7.76 14.85 -20.06
C ASP A 267 -8.47 15.23 -18.75
N PRO A 268 -8.17 16.41 -18.16
CA PRO A 268 -8.59 16.74 -16.80
C PRO A 268 -10.12 16.75 -16.65
N GLU A 269 -10.79 17.42 -17.58
CA GLU A 269 -12.24 17.58 -17.67
C GLU A 269 -12.93 16.42 -18.42
N GLN A 270 -12.15 15.46 -18.94
CA GLN A 270 -12.61 14.41 -19.87
C GLN A 270 -13.29 14.99 -21.14
N ASP A 271 -12.90 16.20 -21.54
CA ASP A 271 -13.43 16.91 -22.69
C ASP A 271 -12.28 17.51 -23.53
N PHE A 272 -11.88 16.78 -24.57
CA PHE A 272 -10.85 17.21 -25.52
C PHE A 272 -11.17 18.50 -26.33
N SER A 273 -12.33 19.13 -26.12
CA SER A 273 -12.76 20.33 -26.84
C SER A 273 -12.60 21.62 -26.04
N SER A 274 -12.44 21.55 -24.71
CA SER A 274 -12.35 22.72 -23.85
C SER A 274 -11.56 22.42 -22.58
N GLY A 275 -11.02 23.45 -21.91
CA GLY A 275 -10.26 23.26 -20.68
C GLY A 275 -8.77 23.05 -20.90
N TYR A 276 -8.11 22.46 -19.91
CA TYR A 276 -6.69 22.11 -19.95
C TYR A 276 -6.47 20.78 -20.64
N GLU A 277 -5.28 20.54 -21.18
CA GLU A 277 -4.98 19.26 -21.82
C GLU A 277 -4.15 18.37 -20.88
N GLY A 278 -4.16 17.06 -21.07
CA GLY A 278 -3.37 16.14 -20.25
C GLY A 278 -1.88 16.46 -20.22
N LYS A 279 -1.31 17.05 -21.29
CA LYS A 279 0.10 17.49 -21.28
C LYS A 279 0.37 18.56 -20.20
N ASP A 280 -0.61 19.41 -19.88
CA ASP A 280 -0.48 20.45 -18.87
C ASP A 280 -0.38 19.81 -17.48
N VAL A 281 -1.17 18.75 -17.24
CA VAL A 281 -1.09 17.92 -16.03
C VAL A 281 0.25 17.20 -15.93
N VAL A 282 0.76 16.64 -17.02
CA VAL A 282 2.09 15.99 -17.00
C VAL A 282 3.19 17.02 -16.68
N LEU A 283 3.09 18.22 -17.23
CA LEU A 283 4.06 19.30 -16.96
C LEU A 283 4.05 19.72 -15.49
N GLU A 284 2.90 19.83 -14.86
CA GLU A 284 2.80 20.17 -13.45
C GLU A 284 3.21 19.00 -12.55
N ASN A 285 2.84 17.75 -12.87
CA ASN A 285 3.33 16.56 -12.17
C ASN A 285 4.87 16.51 -12.19
N LEU A 286 5.48 16.71 -13.36
CA LEU A 286 6.93 16.82 -13.51
C LEU A 286 7.51 17.97 -12.68
N ARG A 287 6.84 19.12 -12.65
CA ARG A 287 7.26 20.27 -11.83
C ARG A 287 7.25 19.94 -10.35
N GLN A 288 6.19 19.29 -9.86
CA GLN A 288 6.06 18.87 -8.46
C GLN A 288 7.15 17.87 -8.05
N LEU A 289 7.46 16.89 -8.91
CA LEU A 289 8.60 15.99 -8.72
C LEU A 289 9.93 16.75 -8.64
N CYS A 290 10.15 17.71 -9.55
CA CYS A 290 11.36 18.52 -9.53
C CYS A 290 11.47 19.46 -8.33
N VAL A 291 10.35 19.98 -7.83
CA VAL A 291 10.29 20.71 -6.56
C VAL A 291 10.74 19.81 -5.42
N PHE A 292 10.25 18.57 -5.34
CA PHE A 292 10.68 17.60 -4.34
C PHE A 292 12.18 17.32 -4.42
N ILE A 293 12.71 17.04 -5.62
CA ILE A 293 14.14 16.76 -5.84
C ILE A 293 14.99 17.94 -5.36
N VAL A 294 14.66 19.16 -5.79
CA VAL A 294 15.42 20.37 -5.41
C VAL A 294 15.30 20.67 -3.92
N ALA A 295 14.13 20.48 -3.33
CA ALA A 295 13.92 20.63 -1.90
C ALA A 295 14.75 19.60 -1.10
N ASN A 296 14.83 18.37 -1.60
CA ASN A 296 15.62 17.29 -1.00
C ASN A 296 17.14 17.57 -1.06
N GLU A 297 17.66 18.17 -2.15
CA GLU A 297 19.05 18.65 -2.20
C GLU A 297 19.37 19.64 -1.08
N THR A 298 18.38 20.44 -0.66
CA THR A 298 18.51 21.39 0.46
C THR A 298 18.20 20.78 1.83
N LYS A 299 17.97 19.46 1.89
CA LYS A 299 17.57 18.70 3.09
C LYS A 299 16.25 19.17 3.71
N LYS A 300 15.32 19.61 2.87
CA LYS A 300 13.99 20.07 3.28
C LYS A 300 12.89 19.46 2.40
N PRO A 301 12.81 18.13 2.25
CA PRO A 301 11.82 17.47 1.39
C PRO A 301 10.38 17.89 1.71
N TRP A 302 10.09 18.19 2.97
CA TRP A 302 8.79 18.64 3.46
C TRP A 302 8.28 19.97 2.85
N VAL A 303 9.13 20.74 2.16
CA VAL A 303 8.74 21.95 1.40
C VAL A 303 7.88 21.57 0.19
N TRP A 304 7.96 20.34 -0.30
CA TRP A 304 7.04 19.84 -1.32
C TRP A 304 5.58 19.96 -0.88
N TRP A 305 5.25 19.65 0.38
CA TRP A 305 3.91 19.81 0.94
C TRP A 305 3.45 21.27 0.92
N ASP A 306 4.38 22.22 1.12
CA ASP A 306 4.07 23.64 0.99
C ASP A 306 3.72 23.99 -0.47
N TYR A 307 4.55 23.56 -1.41
CA TYR A 307 4.33 23.82 -2.84
C TYR A 307 3.01 23.26 -3.35
N VAL A 308 2.72 21.98 -3.12
CA VAL A 308 1.52 21.36 -3.68
C VAL A 308 0.23 21.95 -3.10
N THR A 309 0.22 22.30 -1.81
CA THR A 309 -0.94 22.96 -1.19
C THR A 309 -1.09 24.39 -1.68
N ASP A 310 0.00 25.16 -1.75
CA ASP A 310 -0.06 26.56 -2.19
C ASP A 310 -0.39 26.67 -3.69
N PHE A 311 0.09 25.72 -4.51
CA PHE A 311 -0.26 25.61 -5.92
C PHE A 311 -1.73 25.27 -6.11
N GLN A 312 -2.29 24.29 -5.39
CA GLN A 312 -3.71 23.95 -5.46
C GLN A 312 -4.61 25.14 -5.10
N ILE A 313 -4.21 25.95 -4.12
CA ILE A 313 -4.97 27.13 -3.70
C ILE A 313 -4.79 28.30 -4.69
N GLY A 314 -3.55 28.53 -5.14
CA GLY A 314 -3.17 29.72 -5.91
C GLY A 314 -3.37 29.60 -7.42
N CYS A 315 -3.31 28.37 -7.95
CA CYS A 315 -3.24 28.08 -9.38
C CYS A 315 -4.38 27.17 -9.91
N PRO A 316 -5.66 27.39 -9.52
CA PRO A 316 -6.74 26.49 -9.90
C PRO A 316 -7.04 26.53 -11.41
N MET A 317 -7.41 25.39 -11.98
CA MET A 317 -7.83 25.28 -13.39
C MET A 317 -9.10 26.10 -13.68
N LYS A 318 -10.09 26.13 -12.77
CA LYS A 318 -11.32 26.96 -12.90
C LYS A 318 -11.04 28.43 -13.18
N GLU A 319 -9.96 28.96 -12.62
CA GLU A 319 -9.58 30.37 -12.79
C GLU A 319 -8.57 30.58 -13.92
N LYS A 320 -8.26 29.52 -14.69
CA LYS A 320 -7.24 29.53 -15.77
C LYS A 320 -5.84 29.92 -15.29
N LYS A 321 -5.53 29.57 -14.03
CA LYS A 321 -4.23 29.85 -13.40
C LYS A 321 -3.31 28.64 -13.38
N TYR A 322 -3.75 27.50 -13.88
CA TYR A 322 -2.94 26.29 -13.97
C TYR A 322 -1.90 26.44 -15.10
N ASN A 323 -0.81 27.13 -14.82
CA ASN A 323 0.21 27.47 -15.81
C ASN A 323 1.58 27.70 -15.17
N LYS A 324 2.61 27.83 -16.01
CA LYS A 324 3.99 28.01 -15.59
C LYS A 324 4.17 29.28 -14.76
N GLU A 325 3.51 30.38 -15.12
CA GLU A 325 3.66 31.67 -14.46
C GLU A 325 3.18 31.61 -13.01
N CYS A 326 2.02 30.99 -12.77
CA CYS A 326 1.49 30.79 -11.43
C CYS A 326 2.39 29.85 -10.62
N ALA A 327 2.79 28.71 -11.20
CA ALA A 327 3.71 27.77 -10.56
C ALA A 327 5.02 28.44 -10.13
N ASN A 328 5.61 29.25 -11.02
CA ASN A 328 6.84 29.98 -10.74
C ASN A 328 6.67 30.98 -9.59
N SER A 329 5.51 31.65 -9.50
CA SER A 329 5.22 32.56 -8.38
C SER A 329 5.17 31.83 -7.03
N VAL A 330 4.66 30.59 -7.00
CA VAL A 330 4.63 29.76 -5.78
C VAL A 330 6.03 29.25 -5.44
N ILE A 331 6.82 28.82 -6.44
CA ILE A 331 8.22 28.41 -6.26
C ILE A 331 9.04 29.56 -5.63
N GLU A 332 8.87 30.77 -6.14
CA GLU A 332 9.57 31.96 -5.66
C GLU A 332 9.15 32.35 -4.24
N SER A 333 7.85 32.26 -3.90
CA SER A 333 7.36 32.57 -2.55
C SER A 333 7.91 31.61 -1.48
N LEU A 334 8.20 30.36 -1.88
CA LEU A 334 8.81 29.34 -1.03
C LEU A 334 10.34 29.42 -0.99
N GLY A 335 10.95 30.33 -1.75
CA GLY A 335 12.40 30.54 -1.78
C GLY A 335 13.17 29.40 -2.45
N LEU A 336 12.53 28.65 -3.34
CA LEU A 336 13.17 27.58 -4.10
C LEU A 336 13.89 28.12 -5.36
N ASP A 337 14.97 27.46 -5.78
CA ASP A 337 15.73 27.86 -6.96
C ASP A 337 15.01 27.42 -8.25
N LEU A 338 14.31 28.38 -8.86
CA LEU A 338 13.58 28.19 -10.11
C LEU A 338 14.47 27.61 -11.22
N LYS A 339 15.73 28.01 -11.32
CA LYS A 339 16.63 27.54 -12.39
C LYS A 339 16.98 26.07 -12.21
N LYS A 340 17.13 25.60 -10.97
CA LYS A 340 17.34 24.18 -10.68
C LYS A 340 16.11 23.35 -11.04
N ILE A 341 14.91 23.87 -10.73
CA ILE A 341 13.64 23.19 -11.07
C ILE A 341 13.48 23.11 -12.59
N GLU A 342 13.67 24.21 -13.32
CA GLU A 342 13.61 24.19 -14.79
C GLU A 342 14.64 23.25 -15.41
N LYS A 343 15.85 23.21 -14.86
CA LYS A 343 16.89 22.26 -15.29
C LYS A 343 16.48 20.81 -15.04
N CYS A 344 15.84 20.52 -13.91
CA CYS A 344 15.33 19.18 -13.58
C CYS A 344 14.21 18.77 -14.55
N MET A 345 13.29 19.69 -14.87
CA MET A 345 12.18 19.42 -15.80
C MET A 345 12.68 19.10 -17.21
N GLY A 346 13.77 19.75 -17.65
CA GLY A 346 14.31 19.55 -19.00
C GLY A 346 13.38 20.08 -20.10
N ASP A 347 13.59 19.62 -21.34
CA ASP A 347 12.75 20.00 -22.48
C ASP A 347 11.58 19.02 -22.65
N PRO A 348 10.32 19.45 -22.43
CA PRO A 348 9.15 18.59 -22.59
C PRO A 348 8.83 18.28 -24.06
N ASN A 349 9.42 18.99 -25.01
CA ASN A 349 9.21 18.74 -26.44
C ASN A 349 10.30 17.86 -27.05
N ALA A 350 11.30 17.46 -26.27
CA ALA A 350 12.38 16.61 -26.77
C ALA A 350 11.85 15.22 -27.16
N ASP A 351 12.31 14.70 -28.30
CA ASP A 351 12.07 13.31 -28.70
C ASP A 351 13.05 12.35 -27.98
N SER A 352 13.09 12.44 -26.65
CA SER A 352 13.93 11.63 -25.77
C SER A 352 13.23 11.36 -24.46
N ASP A 353 13.73 10.37 -23.71
CA ASP A 353 13.24 10.08 -22.38
C ASP A 353 13.52 11.26 -21.43
N ASN A 354 12.56 11.56 -20.57
CA ASN A 354 12.74 12.47 -19.44
C ASN A 354 13.16 11.61 -18.24
N PRO A 355 14.33 11.84 -17.62
CA PRO A 355 14.84 10.95 -16.58
C PRO A 355 13.90 10.85 -15.37
N VAL A 356 13.26 11.95 -14.98
CA VAL A 356 12.33 12.00 -13.83
C VAL A 356 11.07 11.20 -14.14
N LEU A 357 10.41 11.45 -15.27
CA LEU A 357 9.19 10.71 -15.63
C LEU A 357 9.47 9.25 -16.02
N LYS A 358 10.69 8.95 -16.47
CA LYS A 358 11.09 7.57 -16.73
C LYS A 358 11.19 6.77 -15.42
N GLU A 359 11.69 7.38 -14.36
CA GLU A 359 11.72 6.79 -13.03
C GLU A 359 10.30 6.49 -12.52
N GLU A 360 9.36 7.42 -12.71
CA GLU A 360 7.94 7.21 -12.36
C GLU A 360 7.32 6.02 -13.10
N GLN A 361 7.56 5.87 -14.41
CA GLN A 361 7.08 4.69 -15.15
C GLN A 361 7.69 3.38 -14.64
N ASN A 362 8.96 3.40 -14.24
CA ASN A 362 9.61 2.21 -13.69
C ASN A 362 9.05 1.85 -12.30
N ALA A 363 8.79 2.87 -11.46
CA ALA A 363 8.17 2.71 -10.16
C ALA A 363 6.75 2.12 -10.29
N GLN A 364 5.94 2.60 -11.23
CA GLN A 364 4.56 2.12 -11.45
C GLN A 364 4.46 0.62 -11.78
N VAL A 365 5.47 0.05 -12.44
CA VAL A 365 5.50 -1.38 -12.84
C VAL A 365 6.03 -2.26 -11.70
N SER A 366 6.64 -1.66 -10.68
CA SER A 366 7.26 -2.36 -9.55
C SER A 366 6.31 -2.55 -8.35
N VAL A 367 5.09 -2.00 -8.43
CA VAL A 367 4.03 -2.11 -7.41
C VAL A 367 3.10 -3.30 -7.66
#